data_AF-B4VTL6-F1
#
_entry.id   AF-B4VTL6-F1
#
_cell.length_a   1.000
_cell.length_b   1.000
_cell.length_c   1.000
_cell.angle_alpha   90.00
_cell.angle_beta   90.00
_cell.angle_gamma   90.00
#
_symmetry.space_group_name_H-M   'P 1'
#
loop_
_entity.id
_entity.type
_entity.pdbx_description
1 polymer ?
#
loop_
_entity_poly.entity_id
_entity_poly.type
_entity_poly.pdbx_seq_one_letter_code
_entity_poly.pdbx_strand_id
1 'polypeptide(L)'
;MPEYQWKLAIVERNLLYSNWITLMPEAQERMLEEAEELLRDLPLLDKQRLLTFLASLKDTEKHLHHKIQQIVSHHIQKNAHNIIGRTLLSSNAI
;
A
#
# COMPACT_ATOMS: atom_id res chain seq x y z
N MET A 1 -23.95 -3.00 21.39
CA MET A 1 -24.38 -4.42 21.26
C MET A 1 -23.12 -5.30 21.17
N PRO A 2 -23.05 -6.44 21.86
CA PRO A 2 -21.82 -7.25 21.96
C PRO A 2 -21.44 -8.00 20.68
N GLU A 3 -22.39 -8.25 19.77
CA GLU A 3 -22.17 -9.10 18.59
C GLU A 3 -21.24 -8.52 17.52
N TYR A 4 -20.99 -7.21 17.50
CA TYR A 4 -20.07 -6.58 16.55
C TYR A 4 -18.67 -6.30 17.14
N GLN A 5 -18.51 -6.36 18.47
CA GLN A 5 -17.26 -5.98 19.13
C GLN A 5 -16.09 -6.90 18.77
N TRP A 6 -16.35 -8.20 18.64
CA TRP A 6 -15.31 -9.17 18.25
C TRP A 6 -14.92 -9.00 16.77
N LYS A 7 -15.88 -8.69 15.89
CA LYS A 7 -15.60 -8.38 14.47
C LYS A 7 -14.74 -7.12 14.34
N LEU A 8 -15.09 -6.09 15.11
CA LEU A 8 -14.33 -4.84 15.20
C LEU A 8 -12.89 -5.10 15.66
N ALA A 9 -12.72 -5.89 16.72
CA ALA A 9 -11.40 -6.22 17.25
C ALA A 9 -10.55 -7.03 16.26
N ILE A 10 -11.15 -7.90 15.45
CA ILE A 10 -10.44 -8.63 14.39
C ILE A 10 -9.99 -7.67 13.27
N VAL A 11 -10.86 -6.76 12.85
CA VAL A 11 -10.51 -5.75 11.83
C VAL A 11 -9.44 -4.80 12.33
N GLU A 12 -9.60 -4.26 13.54
CA GLU A 12 -8.58 -3.42 14.16
C GLU A 12 -7.28 -4.20 14.28
N ARG A 13 -7.31 -5.46 14.73
CA ARG A 13 -6.12 -6.30 14.79
C ARG A 13 -5.47 -6.48 13.41
N ASN A 14 -6.25 -6.81 12.39
CA ASN A 14 -5.74 -7.07 11.05
C ASN A 14 -5.23 -5.78 10.40
N LEU A 15 -5.86 -4.62 10.62
CA LEU A 15 -5.40 -3.33 10.07
C LEU A 15 -4.21 -2.75 10.84
N LEU A 16 -4.17 -2.87 12.17
CA LEU A 16 -3.11 -2.29 13.02
C LEU A 16 -1.89 -3.19 13.20
N TYR A 17 -2.09 -4.51 13.29
CA TYR A 17 -1.04 -5.45 13.68
C TYR A 17 -0.64 -6.44 12.59
N SER A 18 -1.34 -6.48 11.45
CA SER A 18 -0.74 -7.13 10.29
C SER A 18 0.38 -6.23 9.77
N ASN A 19 1.49 -6.83 9.30
CA ASN A 19 2.37 -6.14 8.39
C ASN A 19 1.62 -5.98 7.06
N TRP A 20 0.58 -5.17 7.04
CA TRP A 20 -0.34 -4.94 5.93
C TRP A 20 0.42 -4.70 4.62
N ILE A 21 1.49 -3.92 4.69
CA ILE A 21 2.42 -3.63 3.59
C ILE A 21 3.10 -4.85 2.99
N THR A 22 3.27 -5.92 3.77
CA THR A 22 3.91 -7.17 3.34
C THR A 22 2.92 -8.20 2.80
N LEU A 23 1.61 -7.92 2.89
CA LEU A 23 0.61 -8.76 2.25
C LEU A 23 0.69 -8.62 0.73
N MET A 24 0.29 -9.69 0.04
CA MET A 24 0.05 -9.65 -1.40
C MET A 24 -1.04 -8.60 -1.73
N PRO A 25 -0.97 -7.88 -2.86
CA PRO A 25 -1.95 -6.87 -3.24
C PRO A 25 -3.41 -7.36 -3.19
N GLU A 26 -3.66 -8.59 -3.61
CA GLU A 26 -4.99 -9.20 -3.59
C GLU A 26 -5.50 -9.42 -2.15
N ALA A 27 -4.59 -9.74 -1.23
CA ALA A 27 -4.91 -9.87 0.19
C ALA A 27 -5.12 -8.51 0.85
N GLN A 28 -4.42 -7.47 0.37
CA GLN A 28 -4.67 -6.09 0.79
C GLN A 28 -6.07 -5.64 0.37
N GLU A 29 -6.43 -5.81 -0.90
CA GLU A 29 -7.73 -5.43 -1.45
C GLU A 29 -8.89 -6.13 -0.72
N ARG A 30 -8.78 -7.45 -0.50
CA ARG A 30 -9.74 -8.24 0.29
C ARG A 30 -9.93 -7.72 1.71
N MET A 31 -8.85 -7.31 2.39
CA MET A 31 -8.94 -6.77 3.75
C MET A 31 -9.67 -5.42 3.78
N LEU A 32 -9.53 -4.59 2.74
CA LEU A 32 -10.26 -3.33 2.61
C LEU A 32 -11.74 -3.58 2.34
N GLU A 33 -12.07 -4.54 1.47
CA GLU A 33 -13.46 -4.93 1.18
C GLU A 33 -14.16 -5.46 2.43
N GLU A 34 -13.51 -6.35 3.19
CA GLU A 34 -14.06 -6.90 4.43
C GLU A 34 -14.27 -5.79 5.50
N ALA A 35 -13.34 -4.83 5.57
CA ALA A 35 -13.50 -3.67 6.45
C ALA A 35 -14.67 -2.77 6.01
N GLU A 36 -14.84 -2.52 4.71
CA GLU A 36 -15.97 -1.74 4.17
C GLU A 36 -17.32 -2.44 4.35
N GLU A 37 -17.37 -3.76 4.26
CA GLU A 37 -18.57 -4.55 4.55
C GLU A 37 -18.97 -4.46 6.02
N LEU A 38 -18.00 -4.54 6.92
CA LEU A 38 -18.22 -4.42 8.37
C LEU A 38 -18.69 -3.01 8.79
N LEU A 39 -18.40 -1.98 8.01
CA LEU A 39 -18.89 -0.61 8.24
C LEU A 39 -20.37 -0.40 7.94
N ARG A 40 -21.05 -1.36 7.31
CA ARG A 40 -22.48 -1.24 7.02
C ARG A 40 -23.34 -1.35 8.28
N ASP A 41 -22.91 -2.17 9.23
CA ASP A 41 -23.71 -2.53 10.42
C ASP A 41 -23.22 -1.87 11.72
N LEU A 42 -22.23 -0.98 11.65
CA LEU A 42 -21.61 -0.36 12.82
C LEU A 42 -22.30 0.93 13.29
N PRO A 43 -22.30 1.20 14.61
CA PRO A 43 -22.70 2.49 15.15
C PRO A 43 -21.87 3.64 14.56
N LEU A 44 -22.50 4.81 14.40
CA LEU A 44 -21.93 5.95 13.68
C LEU A 44 -20.53 6.38 14.15
N LEU A 45 -20.29 6.35 15.47
CA LEU A 45 -19.02 6.75 16.07
C LEU A 45 -17.88 5.80 15.69
N ASP A 46 -18.10 4.49 15.84
CA ASP A 46 -17.10 3.46 15.51
C ASP A 46 -16.86 3.40 14.01
N LYS A 47 -17.92 3.62 13.22
CA LYS A 47 -17.84 3.74 11.76
C LYS A 47 -16.97 4.92 11.33
N GLN A 48 -17.12 6.09 11.93
CA GLN A 48 -16.28 7.25 11.61
C GLN A 48 -14.81 7.01 11.93
N ARG A 49 -14.52 6.44 13.11
CA ARG A 49 -13.15 6.10 13.51
C ARG A 49 -12.49 5.15 12.51
N LEU A 50 -13.19 4.08 12.12
CA LEU A 50 -12.67 3.11 11.14
C LEU A 50 -12.50 3.71 9.75
N LEU A 51 -13.42 4.58 9.30
CA LEU A 51 -13.29 5.30 8.03
C LEU A 51 -12.02 6.17 8.02
N THR A 52 -11.70 6.85 9.12
CA THR A 52 -10.46 7.63 9.24
C THR A 52 -9.22 6.74 9.13
N PHE A 53 -9.22 5.58 9.80
CA PHE A 53 -8.11 4.63 9.70
C PHE A 53 -7.94 4.07 8.28
N LEU A 54 -9.03 3.68 7.61
CA LEU A 54 -9.00 3.18 6.23
C LEU A 54 -8.49 4.24 5.24
N ALA A 55 -8.90 5.49 5.39
CA ALA A 55 -8.41 6.59 4.56
C ALA A 55 -6.89 6.76 4.70
N SER A 56 -6.39 6.75 5.95
CA SER A 56 -4.95 6.86 6.23
C SER A 56 -4.14 5.70 5.63
N LEU A 57 -4.68 4.48 5.65
CA LEU A 57 -4.04 3.32 5.03
C LEU A 57 -3.96 3.43 3.51
N LYS A 58 -5.07 3.80 2.85
CA LYS A 58 -5.11 4.02 1.39
C LYS A 58 -4.11 5.10 0.95
N ASP A 59 -3.97 6.18 1.72
CA ASP A 59 -3.00 7.24 1.40
C ASP A 59 -1.55 6.77 1.59
N THR A 60 -1.30 5.95 2.61
CA THR A 60 0.03 5.34 2.84
C THR A 60 0.42 4.39 1.70
N GLU A 61 -0.52 3.57 1.23
CA GLU A 61 -0.33 2.68 0.08
C GLU A 61 0.05 3.47 -1.18
N LYS A 62 -0.73 4.50 -1.53
CA LYS A 62 -0.44 5.38 -2.68
C LYS A 62 0.95 6.01 -2.58
N HIS A 63 1.32 6.51 -1.40
CA HIS A 63 2.62 7.13 -1.19
C HIS A 63 3.78 6.14 -1.38
N LEU A 64 3.63 4.91 -0.88
CA LEU A 64 4.63 3.86 -1.06
C LEU A 64 4.72 3.42 -2.51
N HIS A 65 3.59 3.21 -3.19
CA HIS A 65 3.56 2.87 -4.61
C HIS A 65 4.29 3.94 -5.44
N HIS A 66 4.01 5.22 -5.17
CA HIS A 66 4.70 6.33 -5.83
C HIS A 66 6.21 6.32 -5.58
N LYS A 67 6.66 6.11 -4.34
CA LYS A 67 8.10 6.00 -4.04
C LYS A 67 8.76 4.83 -4.74
N ILE A 68 8.11 3.67 -4.81
CA ILE A 68 8.62 2.51 -5.54
C ILE A 68 8.77 2.85 -7.02
N GLN A 69 7.74 3.45 -7.63
CA GLN A 69 7.78 3.90 -9.02
C GLN A 69 8.94 4.88 -9.27
N GLN A 70 9.17 5.83 -8.37
CA GLN A 70 10.30 6.76 -8.45
C GLN A 70 11.66 6.05 -8.37
N ILE A 71 11.82 5.12 -7.42
CA ILE A 71 13.07 4.36 -7.25
C ILE A 71 13.35 3.50 -8.49
N VAL A 72 12.33 2.78 -8.99
CA VAL A 72 12.44 1.95 -10.19
C VAL A 72 12.78 2.81 -11.41
N SER A 73 12.09 3.93 -11.60
CA SER A 73 12.35 4.87 -12.70
C SER A 73 13.77 5.43 -12.64
N HIS A 74 14.24 5.84 -11.45
CA HIS A 74 15.60 6.31 -11.25
C HIS A 74 16.65 5.24 -11.57
N HIS A 75 16.40 3.99 -11.16
CA HIS A 75 17.31 2.88 -11.41
C HIS A 75 17.39 2.53 -12.91
N ILE A 76 16.26 2.55 -13.62
CA ILE A 76 16.18 2.36 -15.07
C ILE A 76 16.94 3.47 -15.79
N GLN A 77 16.70 4.74 -15.44
CA GLN A 77 17.39 5.88 -16.05
C GLN A 77 18.91 5.83 -15.83
N LYS A 78 19.35 5.50 -14.62
CA LYS A 78 20.78 5.35 -14.28
C LYS A 78 21.43 4.23 -15.08
N ASN A 79 20.75 3.09 -15.23
CA ASN A 79 21.24 1.97 -16.03
C ASN A 79 21.28 2.30 -17.53
N ALA A 80 20.27 3.00 -18.05
CA ALA A 80 20.26 3.48 -19.43
C ALA A 80 21.41 4.46 -19.72
N HIS A 81 21.67 5.41 -18.82
CA HIS A 81 22.81 6.33 -18.92
C HIS A 81 24.16 5.60 -18.89
N ASN A 82 24.31 4.61 -18.01
CA ASN A 82 25.53 3.81 -17.92
C ASN A 82 25.79 2.96 -19.17
N ILE A 83 24.74 2.44 -19.81
CA ILE A 83 24.86 1.70 -21.07
C ILE A 83 25.32 2.65 -22.18
N ILE A 84 24.65 3.79 -22.37
CA ILE A 84 24.99 4.77 -23.42
C ILE A 84 26.43 5.30 -23.24
N GLY A 85 26.83 5.59 -21.99
CA GLY A 85 28.19 6.04 -21.68
C GLY A 85 29.27 5.01 -22.01
N ARG A 86 28.99 3.71 -21.79
CA ARG A 86 29.92 2.63 -22.16
C ARG A 86 30.02 2.44 -23.68
N THR A 87 28.91 2.52 -24.40
CA THR A 87 28.90 2.35 -25.86
C THR A 87 29.63 3.49 -26.57
N LEU A 88 29.45 4.74 -26.10
CA LEU A 88 30.14 5.91 -26.65
C LEU A 88 31.65 5.89 -26.39
N LEU A 89 32.08 5.43 -25.20
CA LEU A 89 33.51 5.26 -24.90
C LEU A 89 34.16 4.14 -25.71
N SER A 90 33.42 3.07 -26.05
CA SER A 90 33.92 2.01 -26.94
C SER A 90 33.96 2.41 -28.42
N SER A 91 33.09 3.33 -28.88
CA SER A 91 33.08 3.79 -30.27
C SER A 91 34.14 4.83 -30.61
N ASN A 92 34.70 5.53 -29.61
CA ASN A 92 35.77 6.53 -29.80
C ASN A 92 37.19 5.95 -29.63
N ALA A 93 37.32 4.62 -29.52
CA ALA A 93 38.60 3.92 -29.35
C ALA A 93 39.18 3.35 -30.66
N ILE A 94 38.79 3.89 -31.82
CA ILE A 94 39.31 3.52 -33.15
C ILE A 94 40.01 4.72 -33.78
#